data_AF-A0A9D8C7T5-F1
#
_entry.id   AF-A0A9D8C7T5-F1
#
_cell.length_a   1.000
_cell.length_b   1.000
_cell.length_c   1.000
_cell.angle_alpha   90.00
_cell.angle_beta   90.00
_cell.angle_gamma   90.00
#
_symmetry.space_group_name_H-M   'P 1'
#
loop_
_entity.id
_entity.type
_entity.pdbx_description
1 polymer ?
#
loop_
_entity_poly.entity_id
_entity_poly.type
_entity_poly.pdbx_seq_one_letter_code
_entity_poly.pdbx_strand_id
1 'polypeptide(L)'
;MFTVYEGAHLAHLLPAVEACATRIRSPAAVRAVVSSAEAAAAALRLGANCLTATADAASVATTAEACGAYVERAIRAVGDEPSSDECARLCNNGVPAIHHDGLLPRRAAEFLRPGREGSYEDTLRQLRQSIAATVSACLRRSGSAGHAPAAAACRAWVPVEHTILFNASAEEAEVRRMAARGTRVLANVPGVRRVFAGRAVTDGAKYRYCWIIRFASERVIDSYRAHPDHVAFADGEFRPRASDRISIDYKEFG
;
A
#
# COMPACT_ATOMS: atom_id res chain seq x y z
N MET A 1 4.02 6.17 -11.38
CA MET A 1 4.05 4.93 -10.59
C MET A 1 5.40 4.85 -9.91
N PHE A 2 5.46 4.53 -8.61
CA PHE A 2 6.71 4.32 -7.86
C PHE A 2 6.92 2.84 -7.63
N THR A 3 8.14 2.33 -7.77
CA THR A 3 8.44 0.89 -7.66
C THR A 3 9.31 0.61 -6.45
N VAL A 4 8.90 -0.33 -5.61
CA VAL A 4 9.71 -0.86 -4.51
C VAL A 4 9.84 -2.37 -4.67
N TYR A 5 11.06 -2.87 -4.53
CA TYR A 5 11.34 -4.31 -4.58
C TYR A 5 11.22 -4.92 -3.17
N GLU A 6 10.71 -6.15 -3.10
CA GLU A 6 10.76 -6.96 -1.89
C GLU A 6 12.19 -7.02 -1.31
N GLY A 7 12.29 -6.99 0.03
CA GLY A 7 13.57 -7.07 0.75
C GLY A 7 13.57 -6.31 2.08
N ALA A 8 14.75 -6.25 2.71
CA ALA A 8 14.94 -5.72 4.06
C ALA A 8 14.49 -4.24 4.25
N HIS A 9 14.43 -3.47 3.16
CA HIS A 9 14.06 -2.05 3.22
C HIS A 9 12.58 -1.77 2.94
N LEU A 10 11.79 -2.80 2.61
CA LEU A 10 10.38 -2.66 2.24
C LEU A 10 9.57 -1.91 3.31
N ALA A 11 9.79 -2.26 4.59
CA ALA A 11 9.11 -1.67 5.74
C ALA A 11 9.42 -0.18 5.96
N HIS A 12 10.53 0.33 5.42
CA HIS A 12 10.92 1.73 5.54
C HIS A 12 10.55 2.54 4.30
N LEU A 13 10.73 1.96 3.11
CA LEU A 13 10.53 2.65 1.84
C LEU A 13 9.06 2.79 1.48
N LEU A 14 8.24 1.74 1.60
CA LEU A 14 6.84 1.79 1.18
C LEU A 14 6.03 2.87 1.91
N PRO A 15 6.08 2.98 3.26
CA PRO A 15 5.35 4.04 3.96
C PRO A 15 5.81 5.44 3.57
N ALA A 16 7.12 5.63 3.31
CA ALA A 16 7.65 6.91 2.87
C ALA A 16 7.17 7.26 1.44
N VAL A 17 7.20 6.30 0.53
CA VAL A 17 6.73 6.46 -0.85
C VAL A 17 5.22 6.72 -0.89
N GLU A 18 4.44 6.00 -0.09
CA GLU A 18 3.00 6.24 0.04
C GLU A 18 2.71 7.65 0.58
N ALA A 19 3.40 8.07 1.65
CA ALA A 19 3.24 9.40 2.21
C ALA A 19 3.58 10.51 1.19
N CYS A 20 4.53 10.27 0.28
CA CYS A 20 4.77 11.16 -0.84
C CYS A 20 3.64 11.10 -1.88
N ALA A 21 3.17 9.91 -2.24
CA ALA A 21 2.11 9.70 -3.23
C ALA A 21 0.76 10.31 -2.80
N THR A 22 0.43 10.34 -1.51
CA THR A 22 -0.81 10.95 -1.00
C THR A 22 -0.76 12.48 -0.96
N ARG A 23 0.44 13.09 -0.98
CA ARG A 23 0.63 14.54 -0.92
C ARG A 23 0.71 15.21 -2.30
N ILE A 24 0.88 14.43 -3.37
CA ILE A 24 0.94 14.98 -4.72
C ILE A 24 -0.47 15.22 -5.27
N ARG A 25 -0.63 16.28 -6.05
CA ARG A 25 -1.92 16.66 -6.67
C ARG A 25 -2.30 15.81 -7.88
N SER A 26 -1.40 14.94 -8.31
CA SER A 26 -1.59 14.06 -9.47
C SER A 26 -1.75 12.63 -8.97
N PRO A 27 -2.58 11.79 -9.61
CA PRO A 27 -2.73 10.41 -9.20
C PRO A 27 -1.40 9.64 -9.26
N ALA A 28 -1.06 8.93 -8.19
CA ALA A 28 0.10 8.05 -8.13
C ALA A 28 -0.27 6.68 -7.59
N ALA A 29 0.22 5.66 -8.28
CA ALA A 29 0.24 4.28 -7.79
C ALA A 29 1.60 3.98 -7.15
N VAL A 30 1.57 3.26 -6.03
CA VAL A 30 2.71 2.69 -5.32
C VAL A 30 2.74 1.19 -5.65
N ARG A 31 3.72 0.81 -6.47
CA ARG A 31 3.93 -0.55 -6.94
C ARG A 31 4.96 -1.27 -6.07
N ALA A 32 4.64 -2.49 -5.66
CA ALA A 32 5.61 -3.41 -5.10
C ALA A 32 5.84 -4.61 -6.03
N VAL A 33 7.10 -5.01 -6.17
CA VAL A 33 7.50 -6.23 -6.88
C VAL A 33 7.69 -7.34 -5.84
N VAL A 34 6.91 -8.41 -5.94
CA VAL A 34 6.77 -9.45 -4.90
C VAL A 34 6.85 -10.85 -5.48
N SER A 35 7.33 -11.79 -4.68
CA SER A 35 7.53 -13.19 -5.10
C SER A 35 6.48 -14.18 -4.58
N SER A 36 5.63 -13.77 -3.63
CA SER A 36 4.69 -14.65 -2.95
C SER A 36 3.45 -13.91 -2.45
N ALA A 37 2.41 -14.65 -2.06
CA ALA A 37 1.22 -14.10 -1.42
C ALA A 37 1.52 -13.42 -0.08
N GLU A 38 2.49 -13.92 0.69
CA GLU A 38 2.92 -13.33 1.95
C GLU A 38 3.59 -11.97 1.72
N ALA A 39 4.51 -11.90 0.75
CA ALA A 39 5.16 -10.66 0.36
C ALA A 39 4.15 -9.64 -0.20
N ALA A 40 3.17 -10.10 -0.97
CA ALA A 40 2.05 -9.28 -1.43
C ALA A 40 1.26 -8.70 -0.25
N ALA A 41 0.83 -9.53 0.70
CA ALA A 41 0.11 -9.06 1.89
C ALA A 41 0.93 -8.04 2.69
N ALA A 42 2.23 -8.30 2.88
CA ALA A 42 3.14 -7.37 3.56
C ALA A 42 3.26 -6.03 2.83
N ALA A 43 3.40 -6.03 1.50
CA ALA A 43 3.49 -4.82 0.70
C ALA A 43 2.19 -3.99 0.74
N LEU A 44 1.03 -4.64 0.63
CA LEU A 44 -0.28 -3.98 0.70
C LEU A 44 -0.51 -3.34 2.08
N ARG A 45 -0.13 -4.04 3.15
CA ARG A 45 -0.16 -3.51 4.53
C ARG A 45 0.65 -2.21 4.64
N LEU A 46 1.80 -2.17 3.97
CA LEU A 46 2.74 -1.04 3.98
C LEU A 46 2.38 0.09 3.00
N GLY A 47 1.28 -0.02 2.24
CA GLY A 47 0.78 1.07 1.39
C GLY A 47 0.94 0.87 -0.12
N ALA A 48 1.41 -0.30 -0.56
CA ALA A 48 1.35 -0.62 -1.99
C ALA A 48 -0.11 -0.80 -2.44
N ASN A 49 -0.45 -0.27 -3.62
CA ASN A 49 -1.78 -0.41 -4.23
C ASN A 49 -1.73 -1.04 -5.63
N CYS A 50 -0.52 -1.35 -6.09
CA CYS A 50 -0.22 -2.08 -7.32
C CYS A 50 0.85 -3.14 -6.99
N LEU A 51 0.74 -4.32 -7.57
CA LEU A 51 1.68 -5.42 -7.39
C LEU A 51 2.16 -5.95 -8.73
N THR A 52 3.42 -6.36 -8.78
CA THR A 52 3.98 -7.17 -9.88
C THR A 52 4.50 -8.46 -9.26
N ALA A 53 3.99 -9.60 -9.75
CA ALA A 53 4.46 -10.91 -9.31
C ALA A 53 5.70 -11.35 -10.11
N THR A 54 6.77 -11.73 -9.43
CA THR A 54 7.95 -12.37 -10.05
C THR A 54 7.89 -13.89 -9.99
N ALA A 55 7.10 -14.42 -9.05
CA ALA A 55 6.77 -15.83 -8.89
C ALA A 55 5.34 -15.94 -8.34
N ASP A 56 4.75 -17.13 -8.46
CA ASP A 56 3.42 -17.45 -7.91
C ASP A 56 2.34 -16.39 -8.21
N ALA A 57 2.23 -16.01 -9.48
CA ALA A 57 1.34 -14.95 -9.92
C ALA A 57 -0.14 -15.19 -9.58
N ALA A 58 -0.55 -16.46 -9.49
CA ALA A 58 -1.92 -16.83 -9.13
C ALA A 58 -2.23 -16.46 -7.67
N SER A 59 -1.38 -16.86 -6.72
CA SER A 59 -1.61 -16.54 -5.30
C SER A 59 -1.45 -15.05 -5.03
N VAL A 60 -0.49 -14.38 -5.67
CA VAL A 60 -0.36 -12.92 -5.61
C VAL A 60 -1.63 -12.22 -6.11
N ALA A 61 -2.19 -12.68 -7.23
CA ALA A 61 -3.44 -12.15 -7.77
C ALA A 61 -4.63 -12.33 -6.82
N THR A 62 -4.79 -13.51 -6.24
CA THR A 62 -5.84 -13.78 -5.24
C THR A 62 -5.73 -12.82 -4.04
N THR A 63 -4.53 -12.65 -3.49
CA THR A 63 -4.28 -11.73 -2.37
C THR A 63 -4.58 -10.28 -2.76
N ALA A 64 -4.14 -9.85 -3.94
CA ALA A 64 -4.38 -8.50 -4.43
C ALA A 64 -5.87 -8.21 -4.63
N GLU A 65 -6.61 -9.14 -5.25
CA GLU A 65 -8.04 -9.01 -5.50
C GLU A 65 -8.83 -8.88 -4.20
N ALA A 66 -8.51 -9.71 -3.20
CA ALA A 66 -9.09 -9.66 -1.86
C ALA A 66 -8.86 -8.31 -1.17
N CYS A 67 -7.81 -7.58 -1.56
CA CYS A 67 -7.46 -6.26 -1.02
C CYS A 67 -7.90 -5.08 -1.92
N GLY A 68 -8.45 -5.37 -3.09
CA GLY A 68 -8.77 -4.36 -4.10
C GLY A 68 -7.55 -3.70 -4.74
N ALA A 69 -6.40 -4.36 -4.72
CA ALA A 69 -5.17 -3.90 -5.37
C ALA A 69 -5.09 -4.43 -6.81
N TYR A 70 -4.40 -3.69 -7.67
CA TYR A 70 -4.17 -4.09 -9.05
C TYR A 70 -2.94 -4.99 -9.15
N VAL A 71 -3.01 -6.07 -9.94
CA VAL A 71 -1.82 -6.85 -10.32
C VAL A 71 -1.47 -6.55 -11.77
N GLU A 72 -0.31 -5.97 -11.95
CA GLU A 72 0.27 -5.71 -13.25
C GLU A 72 0.76 -7.02 -13.86
N ARG A 73 0.15 -7.43 -14.97
CA ARG A 73 0.62 -8.57 -15.77
C ARG A 73 1.76 -8.11 -16.67
N ALA A 74 2.82 -8.93 -16.72
CA ALA A 74 4.15 -8.63 -17.25
C ALA A 74 4.20 -7.67 -18.46
N ILE A 75 5.11 -6.71 -18.38
CA ILE A 75 5.43 -5.74 -19.42
C ILE A 75 6.66 -6.22 -20.21
N ARG A 76 6.63 -6.01 -21.52
CA ARG A 76 7.84 -6.16 -22.34
C ARG A 76 8.84 -5.09 -21.93
N ALA A 77 10.03 -5.48 -21.47
CA ALA A 77 11.14 -4.57 -21.30
C ALA A 77 11.46 -3.93 -22.67
N VAL A 78 11.32 -2.61 -22.78
CA VAL A 78 11.62 -1.87 -24.02
C VAL A 78 12.80 -0.96 -23.75
N GLY A 79 13.97 -1.58 -23.57
CA GLY A 79 15.21 -0.87 -23.23
C GLY A 79 15.09 0.03 -22.00
N ASP A 80 16.13 0.81 -21.72
CA ASP A 80 16.09 1.78 -20.63
C ASP A 80 15.46 3.12 -21.06
N GLU A 81 15.56 3.46 -22.36
CA GLU A 81 15.07 4.71 -22.94
C GLU A 81 14.40 4.48 -24.32
N PRO A 82 13.16 3.97 -24.36
CA PRO A 82 12.42 3.85 -25.61
C PRO A 82 12.15 5.23 -26.23
N SER A 83 12.18 5.26 -27.56
CA SER A 83 11.75 6.41 -28.36
C SER A 83 10.24 6.65 -28.22
N SER A 84 9.78 7.85 -28.60
CA SER A 84 8.35 8.17 -28.59
C SER A 84 7.53 7.25 -29.50
N ASP A 85 8.09 6.83 -30.64
CA ASP A 85 7.42 5.92 -31.58
C ASP A 85 7.27 4.51 -31.00
N GLU A 86 8.29 4.01 -30.29
CA GLU A 86 8.22 2.74 -29.58
C GLU A 86 7.18 2.80 -28.47
N CYS A 87 7.17 3.86 -27.66
CA CYS A 87 6.16 4.08 -26.64
C CYS A 87 4.74 4.08 -27.23
N ALA A 88 4.51 4.83 -28.32
CA ALA A 88 3.22 4.90 -28.99
C ALA A 88 2.77 3.53 -29.52
N ARG A 89 3.69 2.76 -30.13
CA ARG A 89 3.41 1.39 -30.60
C ARG A 89 3.01 0.47 -29.44
N LEU A 90 3.67 0.55 -28.29
CA LEU A 90 3.32 -0.26 -27.11
C LEU A 90 1.93 0.10 -26.59
N CYS A 91 1.66 1.39 -26.42
CA CYS A 91 0.35 1.87 -25.97
C CYS A 91 -0.77 1.44 -26.92
N ASN A 92 -0.58 1.56 -28.23
CA ASN A 92 -1.55 1.12 -29.24
C ASN A 92 -1.77 -0.39 -29.25
N ASN A 93 -0.78 -1.17 -28.80
CA ASN A 93 -0.89 -2.62 -28.62
C ASN A 93 -1.41 -3.02 -27.23
N GLY A 94 -1.97 -2.07 -26.47
CA GLY A 94 -2.60 -2.33 -25.18
C GLY A 94 -1.62 -2.53 -24.01
N VAL A 95 -0.36 -2.11 -24.14
CA VAL A 95 0.59 -2.11 -23.02
C VAL A 95 0.21 -0.97 -22.05
N PRO A 96 -0.20 -1.27 -20.81
CA PRO A 96 -0.79 -0.27 -19.92
C PRO A 96 0.25 0.58 -19.18
N ALA A 97 1.51 0.15 -19.13
CA ALA A 97 2.59 0.89 -18.49
C ALA A 97 3.95 0.56 -19.12
N ILE A 98 4.85 1.55 -19.08
CA ILE A 98 6.23 1.44 -19.55
C ILE A 98 7.14 1.64 -18.34
N HIS A 99 8.04 0.70 -18.09
CA HIS A 99 8.91 0.71 -16.92
C HIS A 99 10.33 1.17 -17.29
N HIS A 100 10.95 1.91 -16.39
CA HIS A 100 12.31 2.46 -16.55
C HIS A 100 13.21 2.02 -15.39
N ASP A 101 13.26 0.71 -15.12
CA ASP A 101 13.85 0.17 -13.89
C ASP A 101 15.38 0.36 -13.82
N GLY A 102 16.08 0.37 -14.95
CA GLY A 102 17.53 0.60 -15.01
C GLY A 102 17.95 2.07 -15.13
N LEU A 103 17.09 2.92 -15.69
CA LEU A 103 17.43 4.29 -16.05
C LEU A 103 17.75 5.17 -14.85
N LEU A 104 16.85 5.23 -13.87
CA LEU A 104 17.01 6.11 -12.71
C LEU A 104 18.17 5.69 -11.80
N PRO A 105 18.37 4.38 -11.48
CA PRO A 105 19.53 3.94 -10.73
C PRO A 105 20.86 4.27 -11.43
N ARG A 106 20.96 4.07 -12.75
CA ARG A 106 22.17 4.44 -13.51
C ARG A 106 22.44 5.94 -13.43
N ARG A 107 21.40 6.76 -13.59
CA ARG A 107 21.52 8.21 -13.45
C ARG A 107 21.97 8.60 -12.05
N ALA A 108 21.45 7.96 -11.01
CA ALA A 108 21.86 8.22 -9.63
C ALA A 108 23.32 7.83 -9.38
N ALA A 109 23.78 6.71 -9.94
CA ALA A 109 25.16 6.24 -9.80
C ALA A 109 26.19 7.25 -10.33
N GLU A 110 25.87 8.06 -11.35
CA GLU A 110 26.73 9.14 -11.84
C GLU A 110 27.00 10.23 -10.79
N PHE A 111 26.06 10.45 -9.87
CA PHE A 111 26.18 11.43 -8.78
C PHE A 111 26.85 10.88 -7.53
N LEU A 112 26.88 9.56 -7.36
CA LEU A 112 27.44 8.87 -6.20
C LEU A 112 28.86 8.34 -6.44
N ARG A 113 29.51 8.73 -7.54
CA ARG A 113 30.87 8.30 -7.85
C ARG A 113 31.89 8.81 -6.80
N PRO A 114 32.82 7.96 -6.33
CA PRO A 114 33.91 8.39 -5.46
C PRO A 114 34.73 9.52 -6.11
N GLY A 115 35.17 10.49 -5.31
CA GLY A 115 36.03 11.58 -5.78
C GLY A 115 35.28 12.74 -6.45
N ARG A 116 33.95 12.77 -6.41
CA ARG A 116 33.17 13.93 -6.84
C ARG A 116 33.40 15.11 -5.89
N GLU A 117 33.83 16.24 -6.44
CA GLU A 117 33.95 17.48 -5.69
C GLU A 117 32.58 18.10 -5.39
N GLY A 118 32.47 18.80 -4.26
CA GLY A 118 31.26 19.50 -3.83
C GLY A 118 30.68 18.98 -2.53
N SER A 119 29.74 19.75 -1.95
CA SER A 119 29.08 19.34 -0.72
C SER A 119 28.08 18.21 -0.97
N TYR A 120 27.76 17.46 0.08
CA TYR A 120 26.69 16.46 0.05
C TYR A 120 25.34 17.08 -0.36
N GLU A 121 25.05 18.29 0.13
CA GLU A 121 23.82 19.00 -0.20
C GLU A 121 23.73 19.38 -1.67
N ASP A 122 24.83 19.87 -2.26
CA ASP A 122 24.89 20.20 -3.68
C ASP A 122 24.72 18.95 -4.55
N THR A 123 25.36 17.85 -4.15
CA THR A 123 25.22 16.56 -4.82
C THR A 123 23.77 16.08 -4.81
N LEU A 124 23.11 16.13 -3.66
CA LEU A 124 21.69 15.76 -3.54
C LEU A 124 20.78 16.68 -4.37
N ARG A 125 21.05 17.98 -4.38
CA ARG A 125 20.27 18.96 -5.16
C ARG A 125 20.37 18.66 -6.65
N GLN A 126 21.59 18.46 -7.16
CA GLN A 126 21.84 18.15 -8.57
C GLN A 126 21.24 16.78 -8.96
N LEU A 127 21.36 15.78 -8.09
CA LEU A 127 20.74 14.47 -8.28
C LEU A 127 19.22 14.59 -8.43
N ARG A 128 18.56 15.33 -7.53
CA ARG A 128 17.10 15.54 -7.59
C ARG A 128 16.67 16.24 -8.88
N GLN A 129 17.40 17.27 -9.30
CA GLN A 129 17.12 17.98 -10.57
C GLN A 129 17.29 17.05 -11.78
N SER A 130 18.34 16.23 -11.78
CA SER A 130 18.62 15.26 -12.82
C SER A 130 17.52 14.20 -12.92
N ILE A 131 17.12 13.60 -11.79
CA ILE A 131 16.00 12.64 -11.75
C ILE A 131 14.70 13.28 -12.24
N ALA A 132 14.39 14.51 -11.78
CA ALA A 132 13.18 15.21 -12.21
C ALA A 132 13.15 15.48 -13.72
N ALA A 133 14.28 15.89 -14.30
CA ALA A 133 14.41 16.09 -15.74
C ALA A 133 14.22 14.77 -16.52
N THR A 134 14.84 13.68 -16.05
CA THR A 134 14.70 12.35 -16.66
C THR A 134 13.25 11.86 -16.62
N VAL A 135 12.59 11.93 -15.46
CA VAL A 135 11.18 11.53 -15.32
C VAL A 135 10.27 12.38 -16.22
N SER A 136 10.51 13.69 -16.29
CA SER A 136 9.75 14.58 -17.19
C SER A 136 9.93 14.22 -18.66
N ALA A 137 11.13 13.80 -19.08
CA ALA A 137 11.38 13.33 -20.43
C ALA A 137 10.64 12.00 -20.71
N CYS A 138 10.67 11.05 -19.76
CA CYS A 138 9.90 9.81 -19.87
C CYS A 138 8.41 10.07 -20.05
N LEU A 139 7.81 10.93 -19.22
CA LEU A 139 6.38 11.28 -19.29
C LEU A 139 5.98 11.90 -20.64
N ARG A 140 6.87 12.69 -21.25
CA ARG A 140 6.64 13.25 -22.60
C ARG A 140 6.75 12.18 -23.68
N ARG A 141 7.80 11.35 -23.64
CA ARG A 141 8.00 10.26 -24.63
C ARG A 141 6.89 9.22 -24.58
N SER A 142 6.38 8.90 -23.39
CA SER A 142 5.26 7.96 -23.21
C SER A 142 3.90 8.55 -23.57
N GLY A 143 3.82 9.86 -23.84
CA GLY A 143 2.55 10.56 -24.04
C GLY A 143 1.70 10.72 -22.78
N SER A 144 2.26 10.50 -21.57
CA SER A 144 1.50 10.58 -20.32
C SER A 144 1.43 12.00 -19.74
N ALA A 145 2.28 12.92 -20.21
CA ALA A 145 2.28 14.31 -19.76
C ALA A 145 0.91 14.98 -20.03
N GLY A 146 0.33 15.62 -18.99
CA GLY A 146 -0.95 16.31 -19.09
C GLY A 146 -2.20 15.45 -18.84
N HIS A 147 -2.07 14.13 -18.70
CA HIS A 147 -3.21 13.22 -18.51
C HIS A 147 -3.71 13.07 -17.06
N ALA A 148 -3.15 13.81 -16.10
CA ALA A 148 -3.54 13.72 -14.68
C ALA A 148 -5.04 13.93 -14.41
N PRO A 149 -5.77 14.86 -15.09
CA PRO A 149 -7.20 15.02 -14.88
C PRO A 149 -8.03 13.77 -15.25
N ALA A 150 -7.63 13.03 -16.28
CA ALA A 150 -8.31 11.79 -16.66
C ALA A 150 -8.19 10.72 -15.58
N ALA A 151 -7.07 10.71 -14.85
CA ALA A 151 -6.87 9.79 -13.73
C ALA A 151 -7.67 10.16 -12.46
N ALA A 152 -8.25 11.37 -12.38
CA ALA A 152 -9.19 11.71 -11.31
C ALA A 152 -10.54 10.96 -11.44
N ALA A 153 -10.85 10.43 -12.62
CA ALA A 153 -12.00 9.55 -12.83
C ALA A 153 -11.73 8.10 -12.36
N CYS A 154 -10.47 7.75 -12.06
CA CYS A 154 -10.13 6.44 -11.52
C CYS A 154 -10.62 6.32 -10.06
N ARG A 155 -11.10 5.14 -9.68
CA ARG A 155 -11.45 4.86 -8.29
C ARG A 155 -10.20 4.93 -7.41
N ALA A 156 -10.20 5.87 -6.46
CA ALA A 156 -9.12 5.99 -5.50
C ALA A 156 -9.08 4.76 -4.57
N TRP A 157 -7.87 4.28 -4.29
CA TRP A 157 -7.61 3.27 -3.27
C TRP A 157 -7.46 3.98 -1.93
N VAL A 158 -8.56 4.09 -1.19
CA VAL A 158 -8.66 4.88 0.06
C VAL A 158 -8.87 3.95 1.25
N PRO A 159 -8.12 4.13 2.35
CA PRO A 159 -8.32 3.36 3.57
C PRO A 159 -9.73 3.48 4.16
N VAL A 160 -10.13 2.45 4.89
CA VAL A 160 -11.38 2.42 5.66
C VAL A 160 -11.05 2.10 7.12
N GLU A 161 -11.65 2.81 8.06
CA GLU A 161 -11.54 2.53 9.49
C GLU A 161 -12.73 1.67 9.93
N HIS A 162 -12.46 0.40 10.19
CA HIS A 162 -13.40 -0.49 10.85
C HIS A 162 -13.33 -0.27 12.36
N THR A 163 -14.33 0.40 12.90
CA THR A 163 -14.38 0.80 14.31
C THR A 163 -15.36 -0.09 15.04
N ILE A 164 -14.90 -0.68 16.14
CA ILE A 164 -15.73 -1.44 17.06
C ILE A 164 -15.65 -0.78 18.43
N LEU A 165 -16.79 -0.34 18.97
CA LEU A 165 -16.90 0.14 20.34
C LEU A 165 -17.66 -0.92 21.14
N PHE A 166 -17.16 -1.32 22.31
CA PHE A 166 -17.79 -2.39 23.06
C PHE A 166 -17.57 -2.27 24.57
N ASN A 167 -18.48 -2.90 25.30
CA ASN A 167 -18.31 -3.26 26.70
C ASN A 167 -18.04 -4.76 26.79
N ALA A 168 -17.21 -5.15 27.76
CA ALA A 168 -16.84 -6.54 27.98
C ALA A 168 -17.48 -7.05 29.27
N SER A 169 -17.98 -8.30 29.26
CA SER A 169 -18.42 -9.01 30.46
C SER A 169 -17.27 -9.63 31.26
N ALA A 170 -16.04 -9.52 30.76
CA ALA A 170 -14.84 -10.11 31.34
C ALA A 170 -13.99 -9.09 32.11
N GLU A 171 -13.14 -9.59 33.00
CA GLU A 171 -12.16 -8.79 33.75
C GLU A 171 -11.18 -8.07 32.82
N GLU A 172 -10.71 -6.87 33.21
CA GLU A 172 -9.86 -6.05 32.33
C GLU A 172 -8.58 -6.77 31.90
N ALA A 173 -7.98 -7.58 32.79
CA ALA A 173 -6.80 -8.37 32.45
C ALA A 173 -7.07 -9.38 31.33
N GLU A 174 -8.26 -9.96 31.28
CA GLU A 174 -8.67 -10.88 30.22
C GLU A 174 -8.93 -10.13 28.91
N VAL A 175 -9.60 -8.97 28.98
CA VAL A 175 -9.80 -8.11 27.80
C VAL A 175 -8.47 -7.68 27.20
N ARG A 176 -7.46 -7.35 28.02
CA ARG A 176 -6.10 -7.02 27.55
C ARG A 176 -5.41 -8.20 26.87
N ARG A 177 -5.56 -9.42 27.39
CA ARG A 177 -5.02 -10.63 26.74
C ARG A 177 -5.69 -10.90 25.40
N MET A 178 -7.02 -10.81 25.34
CA MET A 178 -7.81 -10.90 24.10
C MET A 178 -7.35 -9.82 23.10
N ALA A 179 -7.16 -8.58 23.57
CA ALA A 179 -6.69 -7.47 22.74
C ALA A 179 -5.30 -7.74 22.14
N ALA A 180 -4.35 -8.21 22.96
CA ALA A 180 -2.99 -8.53 22.51
C ALA A 180 -2.96 -9.73 21.54
N ARG A 181 -3.81 -10.73 21.72
CA ARG A 181 -3.94 -11.86 20.77
C ARG A 181 -4.61 -11.41 19.48
N GLY A 182 -5.77 -10.75 19.56
CA GLY A 182 -6.48 -10.24 18.39
C GLY A 182 -5.64 -9.27 17.56
N THR A 183 -4.84 -8.41 18.19
CA THR A 183 -3.91 -7.52 17.48
C THR A 183 -2.92 -8.31 16.61
N ARG A 184 -2.35 -9.40 17.13
CA ARG A 184 -1.41 -10.25 16.38
C ARG A 184 -2.10 -11.03 15.26
N VAL A 185 -3.27 -11.62 15.54
CA VAL A 185 -4.02 -12.44 14.58
C VAL A 185 -4.57 -11.57 13.45
N LEU A 186 -5.27 -10.48 13.78
CA LEU A 186 -5.94 -9.64 12.79
C LEU A 186 -4.95 -8.84 11.93
N ALA A 187 -3.75 -8.52 12.45
CA ALA A 187 -2.70 -7.84 11.68
C ALA A 187 -2.09 -8.69 10.55
N ASN A 188 -2.36 -10.01 10.54
CA ASN A 188 -1.93 -10.93 9.49
C ASN A 188 -2.99 -11.13 8.41
N VAL A 189 -4.22 -10.65 8.61
CA VAL A 189 -5.28 -10.76 7.61
C VAL A 189 -4.94 -9.85 6.42
N PRO A 190 -4.91 -10.36 5.17
CA PRO A 190 -4.61 -9.55 4.01
C PRO A 190 -5.51 -8.32 3.90
N GLY A 191 -4.90 -7.17 3.61
CA GLY A 191 -5.61 -5.90 3.52
C GLY A 191 -5.78 -5.16 4.85
N VAL A 192 -5.45 -5.78 5.99
CA VAL A 192 -5.34 -5.07 7.27
C VAL A 192 -4.02 -4.32 7.33
N ARG A 193 -4.10 -3.00 7.46
CA ARG A 193 -2.95 -2.09 7.53
C ARG A 193 -2.49 -1.83 8.96
N ARG A 194 -3.45 -1.73 9.87
CA ARG A 194 -3.19 -1.46 11.28
C ARG A 194 -4.31 -2.03 12.12
N VAL A 195 -3.96 -2.53 13.30
CA VAL A 195 -4.90 -2.90 14.35
C VAL A 195 -4.56 -2.09 15.59
N PHE A 196 -5.55 -1.40 16.13
CA PHE A 196 -5.48 -0.72 17.41
C PHE A 196 -6.56 -1.30 18.32
N ALA A 197 -6.18 -1.62 19.55
CA ALA A 197 -7.10 -2.00 20.62
C ALA A 197 -6.86 -1.07 21.80
N GLY A 198 -7.93 -0.51 22.36
CA GLY A 198 -7.83 0.55 23.36
C GLY A 198 -8.88 0.45 24.45
N ARG A 199 -8.63 1.21 25.52
CA ARG A 199 -9.59 1.49 26.60
C ARG A 199 -9.89 2.98 26.58
N ALA A 200 -11.14 3.34 26.86
CA ALA A 200 -11.54 4.72 27.10
C ALA A 200 -10.73 5.31 28.26
N VAL A 201 -10.23 6.54 28.06
CA VAL A 201 -9.56 7.33 29.11
C VAL A 201 -10.61 8.05 29.96
N THR A 202 -11.72 8.46 29.35
CA THR A 202 -12.85 9.09 30.06
C THR A 202 -13.55 8.08 30.96
N ASP A 203 -13.63 8.40 32.25
CA ASP A 203 -14.38 7.61 33.22
C ASP A 203 -15.88 7.64 32.89
N GLY A 204 -16.54 6.48 33.02
CA GLY A 204 -17.97 6.35 32.74
C GLY A 204 -18.35 6.46 31.26
N ALA A 205 -17.40 6.37 30.32
CA ALA A 205 -17.71 6.34 28.89
C ALA A 205 -18.70 5.22 28.55
N LYS A 206 -19.65 5.50 27.64
CA LYS A 206 -20.69 4.53 27.21
C LYS A 206 -20.10 3.19 26.77
N TYR A 207 -18.97 3.22 26.06
CA TYR A 207 -18.20 2.03 25.69
C TYR A 207 -16.81 2.13 26.30
N ARG A 208 -16.43 1.12 27.09
CA ARG A 208 -15.15 1.09 27.80
C ARG A 208 -13.98 0.74 26.90
N TYR A 209 -14.21 0.00 25.82
CA TYR A 209 -13.15 -0.52 24.96
C TYR A 209 -13.42 -0.25 23.49
N CYS A 210 -12.35 -0.22 22.69
CA CYS A 210 -12.48 -0.12 21.24
C CYS A 210 -11.47 -0.97 20.48
N TRP A 211 -11.86 -1.30 19.25
CA TRP A 211 -10.96 -1.68 18.17
C TRP A 211 -11.05 -0.63 17.07
N ILE A 212 -9.90 -0.27 16.50
CA ILE A 212 -9.83 0.50 15.25
C ILE A 212 -8.92 -0.28 14.32
N ILE A 213 -9.49 -0.79 13.25
CA ILE A 213 -8.80 -1.61 12.26
C ILE A 213 -8.79 -0.83 10.95
N ARG A 214 -7.60 -0.46 10.49
CA ARG A 214 -7.45 0.23 9.20
C ARG A 214 -7.36 -0.81 8.11
N PHE A 215 -8.33 -0.84 7.21
CA PHE A 215 -8.27 -1.58 5.97
C PHE A 215 -7.61 -0.77 4.86
N ALA A 216 -7.01 -1.48 3.92
CA ALA A 216 -6.34 -0.88 2.77
C ALA A 216 -7.33 -0.29 1.75
N SER A 217 -8.51 -0.90 1.64
CA SER A 217 -9.64 -0.37 0.89
C SER A 217 -10.97 -0.94 1.39
N GLU A 218 -12.07 -0.39 0.93
CA GLU A 218 -13.42 -0.93 1.17
C GLU A 218 -13.58 -2.38 0.70
N ARG A 219 -12.85 -2.83 -0.33
CA ARG A 219 -12.94 -4.21 -0.83
C ARG A 219 -12.45 -5.25 0.16
N VAL A 220 -11.65 -4.83 1.14
CA VAL A 220 -11.14 -5.71 2.22
C VAL A 220 -12.26 -6.14 3.16
N ILE A 221 -13.36 -5.39 3.27
CA ILE A 221 -14.39 -5.63 4.29
C ILE A 221 -14.96 -7.06 4.20
N ASP A 222 -15.33 -7.49 3.00
CA ASP A 222 -15.95 -8.81 2.81
C ASP A 222 -14.94 -9.95 2.98
N SER A 223 -13.74 -9.80 2.43
CA SER A 223 -12.67 -10.79 2.57
C SER A 223 -12.21 -10.92 4.02
N TYR A 224 -12.10 -9.80 4.75
CA TYR A 224 -11.80 -9.77 6.18
C TYR A 224 -12.88 -10.49 7.00
N ARG A 225 -14.17 -10.18 6.74
CA ARG A 225 -15.29 -10.80 7.46
C ARG A 225 -15.31 -12.32 7.31
N ALA A 226 -14.99 -12.82 6.12
CA ALA A 226 -14.95 -14.25 5.83
C ALA A 226 -13.60 -14.92 6.18
N HIS A 227 -12.56 -14.16 6.53
CA HIS A 227 -11.23 -14.71 6.73
C HIS A 227 -11.21 -15.71 7.92
N PRO A 228 -10.66 -16.93 7.76
CA PRO A 228 -10.69 -17.95 8.81
C PRO A 228 -10.12 -17.49 10.15
N ASP A 229 -8.98 -16.77 10.14
CA ASP A 229 -8.38 -16.25 11.37
C ASP A 229 -9.24 -15.20 12.06
N HIS A 230 -9.93 -14.34 11.29
CA HIS A 230 -10.87 -13.37 11.85
C HIS A 230 -12.07 -14.09 12.46
N VAL A 231 -12.67 -15.05 11.74
CA VAL A 231 -13.82 -15.83 12.20
C VAL A 231 -13.47 -16.58 13.49
N ALA A 232 -12.35 -17.31 13.50
CA ALA A 232 -11.91 -18.07 14.66
C ALA A 232 -11.66 -17.17 15.89
N PHE A 233 -11.02 -16.01 15.71
CA PHE A 233 -10.84 -15.04 16.80
C PHE A 233 -12.18 -14.43 17.25
N ALA A 234 -13.02 -14.02 16.30
CA ALA A 234 -14.26 -13.33 16.57
C ALA A 234 -15.24 -14.23 17.33
N ASP A 235 -15.42 -15.48 16.88
CA ASP A 235 -16.35 -16.43 17.49
C ASP A 235 -15.81 -17.06 18.78
N GLY A 236 -14.53 -17.41 18.82
CA GLY A 236 -13.93 -18.06 19.98
C GLY A 236 -13.63 -17.14 21.15
N GLU A 237 -13.28 -15.87 20.88
CA GLU A 237 -12.79 -14.96 21.92
C GLU A 237 -13.60 -13.69 22.06
N PHE A 238 -13.84 -12.97 20.97
CA PHE A 238 -14.37 -11.62 21.03
C PHE A 238 -15.89 -11.56 21.28
N ARG A 239 -16.70 -12.16 20.40
CA ARG A 239 -18.18 -12.10 20.46
C ARG A 239 -18.76 -12.63 21.78
N PRO A 240 -18.24 -13.71 22.40
CA PRO A 240 -18.73 -14.18 23.69
C PRO A 240 -18.56 -13.15 24.83
N ARG A 241 -17.57 -12.26 24.71
CA ARG A 241 -17.23 -11.26 25.75
C ARG A 241 -17.80 -9.88 25.45
N ALA A 242 -18.11 -9.58 24.19
CA ALA A 242 -18.49 -8.26 23.69
C ALA A 242 -19.91 -8.27 23.09
N SER A 243 -20.91 -8.68 23.87
CA SER A 243 -22.31 -8.70 23.44
C SER A 243 -22.89 -7.30 23.21
N ASP A 244 -22.53 -6.34 24.07
CA ASP A 244 -22.84 -4.91 23.90
C ASP A 244 -21.75 -4.24 23.06
N ARG A 245 -22.01 -4.07 21.76
CA ARG A 245 -21.07 -3.47 20.82
C ARG A 245 -21.75 -2.74 19.67
N ILE A 246 -21.00 -1.80 19.10
CA ILE A 246 -21.27 -1.17 17.81
C ILE A 246 -20.09 -1.52 16.89
N SER A 247 -20.36 -1.83 15.62
CA SER A 247 -19.36 -2.09 14.59
C SER A 247 -19.74 -1.34 13.33
N ILE A 248 -18.90 -0.38 12.92
CA ILE A 248 -19.18 0.54 11.82
C ILE A 248 -17.89 0.80 11.04
N ASP A 249 -18.02 0.90 9.73
CA ASP A 249 -16.94 1.22 8.79
C ASP A 249 -17.00 2.72 8.42
N TYR A 250 -15.88 3.43 8.52
CA TYR A 250 -15.76 4.86 8.20
C TYR A 250 -14.73 5.10 7.10
N LYS A 251 -15.00 6.08 6.24
CA LYS A 251 -14.04 6.62 5.28
C LYS A 251 -13.65 8.03 5.70
N GLU A 252 -12.40 8.41 5.43
CA GLU A 252 -11.97 9.80 5.57
C GLU A 252 -12.75 10.69 4.57
N PHE A 253 -13.00 11.95 4.95
CA PHE A 253 -13.53 12.93 4.01
C PHE A 253 -12.50 13.21 2.91
N GLY A 254 -12.98 13.36 1.67
CA GLY A 254 -12.14 13.69 0.51
C GLY A 254 -11.72 15.15 0.45
#